data_AF-M0D0Z8-F1
#
_entry.id   AF-M0D0Z8-F1
#
_cell.length_a   1.000
_cell.length_b   1.000
_cell.length_c   1.000
_cell.angle_alpha   90.00
_cell.angle_beta   90.00
_cell.angle_gamma   90.00
#
_symmetry.space_group_name_H-M   'P 1'
#
loop_
_entity.id
_entity.type
_entity.pdbx_description
1 polymer ?
#
loop_
_entity_poly.entity_id
_entity_poly.type
_entity_poly.pdbx_seq_one_letter_code
_entity_poly.pdbx_strand_id
1 'polypeptide(L)' 'AYRRQPDRRPVELDDGTVYVRAAGLDADEAADVVRAFTPEGGRPEPLRVARLAARAADERFVGGDGSDGDDAGD' A
#
# COMPACT_ATOMS: atom_id res chain seq x y z
N ALA A 1 6.09 -12.84 -12.53
CA ALA A 1 4.79 -12.72 -11.84
C ALA A 1 3.95 -11.55 -12.34
N TYR A 2 4.55 -10.39 -12.67
CA TYR A 2 3.82 -9.19 -13.12
C TYR A 2 2.92 -9.39 -14.36
N ARG A 3 3.37 -10.14 -15.37
CA ARG A 3 2.60 -10.37 -16.62
C ARG A 3 1.35 -11.26 -16.46
N ARG A 4 1.18 -11.94 -15.31
CA ARG A 4 0.00 -12.79 -15.03
C ARG A 4 -1.08 -12.06 -14.23
N GLN A 5 -0.90 -10.76 -13.96
CA GLN A 5 -1.89 -10.03 -13.18
C GLN A 5 -3.15 -9.79 -14.01
N PRO A 6 -4.35 -9.97 -13.41
CA PRO A 6 -5.62 -9.63 -14.04
C PRO A 6 -5.68 -8.17 -14.46
N ASP A 7 -6.58 -7.85 -15.40
CA ASP A 7 -6.74 -6.49 -15.91
C ASP A 7 -7.02 -5.47 -14.82
N ARG A 8 -6.52 -4.25 -15.04
CA ARG A 8 -6.71 -3.13 -14.13
C ARG A 8 -8.05 -2.48 -14.45
N ARG A 9 -8.93 -2.34 -13.44
CA ARG A 9 -10.28 -1.79 -13.59
C ARG A 9 -10.45 -0.51 -12.77
N PRO A 10 -11.11 0.53 -13.29
CA PRO A 10 -11.41 1.74 -12.53
C PRO A 10 -12.50 1.46 -11.47
N VAL A 11 -12.38 2.11 -10.33
CA VAL A 11 -13.40 2.17 -9.27
C VAL A 11 -13.56 3.64 -8.88
N GLU A 12 -14.75 4.18 -9.07
CA GLU A 12 -15.09 5.55 -8.71
C GLU A 12 -15.36 5.65 -7.21
N LEU A 13 -14.67 6.57 -6.54
CA LEU A 13 -14.87 6.96 -5.15
C LEU A 13 -15.29 8.43 -5.08
N ASP A 14 -15.71 8.88 -3.91
CA ASP A 14 -16.15 10.25 -3.70
C ASP A 14 -15.03 11.28 -4.00
N ASP A 15 -13.78 10.91 -3.69
CA ASP A 15 -12.59 11.75 -3.92
C ASP A 15 -11.90 11.49 -5.28
N GLY A 16 -12.51 10.67 -6.16
CA GLY A 16 -12.01 10.37 -7.49
C GLY A 16 -11.81 8.89 -7.80
N THR A 17 -11.11 8.59 -8.89
CA THR A 17 -10.99 7.23 -9.42
C THR A 17 -9.72 6.53 -8.94
N VAL A 18 -9.86 5.34 -8.37
CA VAL A 18 -8.74 4.41 -8.16
C VAL A 18 -8.81 3.27 -9.17
N TYR A 19 -7.71 2.55 -9.32
CA TYR A 19 -7.61 1.50 -10.32
C TYR A 19 -7.04 0.23 -9.71
N VAL A 20 -7.83 -0.83 -9.77
CA VAL A 20 -7.67 -2.05 -8.97
C VAL A 20 -7.40 -3.23 -9.89
N ARG A 21 -6.53 -4.14 -9.44
CA ARG A 21 -6.39 -5.49 -10.00
C ARG A 21 -6.79 -6.47 -8.90
N ALA A 22 -7.80 -7.28 -9.14
CA ALA A 22 -8.34 -8.24 -8.17
C ALA A 22 -7.99 -9.66 -8.58
N ALA A 23 -7.57 -10.48 -7.60
CA ALA A 23 -7.34 -11.90 -7.78
C ALA A 23 -8.15 -12.66 -6.73
N GLY A 24 -8.94 -13.64 -7.17
CA GLY A 24 -9.82 -14.41 -6.28
C GLY A 24 -11.11 -13.70 -5.87
N LEU A 25 -11.37 -12.48 -6.38
CA LEU A 25 -12.63 -11.75 -6.27
C LEU A 25 -13.10 -11.39 -7.68
N ASP A 26 -14.41 -11.35 -7.88
CA ASP A 26 -14.95 -10.71 -9.08
C ASP A 26 -14.81 -9.18 -9.01
N ALA A 27 -15.16 -8.51 -10.10
CA ALA A 27 -14.94 -7.08 -10.23
C ALA A 27 -15.86 -6.24 -9.32
N ASP A 28 -17.08 -6.70 -9.08
CA ASP A 28 -18.07 -5.97 -8.30
C ASP A 28 -17.76 -6.15 -6.80
N GLU A 29 -17.43 -7.37 -6.38
CA GLU A 29 -16.98 -7.67 -5.03
C GLU A 29 -15.68 -6.90 -4.69
N ALA A 30 -14.74 -6.82 -5.62
CA ALA A 30 -13.54 -6.01 -5.46
C ALA A 30 -13.85 -4.51 -5.34
N ALA A 31 -14.82 -3.99 -6.10
CA ALA A 31 -15.24 -2.60 -6.01
C ALA A 31 -15.91 -2.30 -4.67
N ASP A 32 -16.76 -3.20 -4.16
CA ASP A 32 -17.43 -3.05 -2.88
C ASP A 32 -16.44 -3.00 -1.72
N VAL A 33 -15.45 -3.89 -1.71
CA VAL A 33 -14.36 -3.86 -0.72
C VAL A 33 -13.59 -2.54 -0.78
N VAL A 34 -13.24 -2.09 -1.98
CA VAL A 34 -12.47 -0.85 -2.17
C VAL A 34 -13.26 0.36 -1.69
N ARG A 35 -14.56 0.46 -2.01
CA ARG A 35 -15.44 1.54 -1.53
C ARG A 35 -15.59 1.49 -0.02
N ALA A 36 -15.85 0.32 0.55
CA ALA A 36 -16.07 0.14 1.99
C ALA A 36 -14.86 0.60 2.84
N PHE A 37 -13.65 0.38 2.34
CA PHE A 37 -12.42 0.74 3.05
C PHE A 37 -11.75 2.04 2.57
N THR A 38 -12.29 2.71 1.55
CA THR A 38 -11.75 3.98 1.03
C THR A 38 -12.80 5.08 1.04
N PRO A 39 -13.35 5.44 2.21
CA PRO A 39 -14.30 6.54 2.31
C PRO A 39 -13.65 7.90 1.97
N GLU A 40 -12.34 8.02 2.17
CA GLU A 40 -11.60 9.25 1.88
C GLU A 40 -10.13 8.97 1.45
N GLY A 41 -9.55 9.92 0.72
CA GLY A 41 -8.11 10.03 0.48
C GLY A 41 -7.51 9.03 -0.52
N GLY A 42 -8.35 8.35 -1.30
CA GLY A 42 -7.94 7.51 -2.45
C GLY A 42 -7.06 6.29 -2.12
N ARG A 43 -6.78 6.03 -0.84
CA ARG A 43 -6.05 4.85 -0.35
C ARG A 43 -6.84 4.21 0.79
N PRO A 44 -7.13 2.89 0.73
CA PRO A 44 -7.86 2.22 1.78
C PRO A 44 -7.28 2.48 3.17
N GLU A 45 -8.14 2.75 4.15
CA GLU A 45 -7.77 3.04 5.54
C GLU A 45 -6.85 1.97 6.15
N PRO A 46 -7.10 0.64 5.96
CA PRO A 46 -6.21 -0.38 6.48
C PRO A 46 -4.78 -0.28 5.91
N LEU A 47 -4.63 0.18 4.66
CA LEU A 47 -3.31 0.40 4.05
C LEU A 47 -2.65 1.68 4.52
N ARG A 48 -3.42 2.71 4.91
CA ARG A 48 -2.89 3.92 5.55
C ARG A 48 -2.31 3.58 6.92
N VAL A 49 -3.03 2.80 7.73
CA VAL A 49 -2.59 2.32 9.04
C VAL A 49 -1.37 1.42 8.92
N ALA A 50 -1.41 0.43 8.04
CA ALA A 50 -0.28 -0.48 7.83
C ALA A 50 0.97 0.28 7.39
N ARG A 51 0.84 1.31 6.55
CA ARG A 51 1.96 2.17 6.15
C ARG A 51 2.55 2.91 7.35
N LEU A 52 1.73 3.50 8.21
CA LEU A 52 2.20 4.23 9.39
C LEU A 52 2.94 3.29 10.36
N ALA A 53 2.35 2.12 10.62
CA ALA A 53 2.96 1.10 11.47
C ALA A 53 4.30 0.60 10.90
N ALA A 54 4.35 0.30 9.60
CA ALA A 54 5.57 -0.14 8.94
C ALA A 54 6.67 0.92 9.00
N ARG A 55 6.34 2.21 8.82
CA ARG A 55 7.31 3.32 8.92
C ARG A 55 7.87 3.45 10.33
N ALA A 56 7.00 3.39 11.34
CA ALA A 56 7.44 3.43 12.73
C ALA A 56 8.33 2.22 13.07
N ALA A 57 8.00 1.02 12.57
CA ALA A 57 8.82 -0.17 12.78
C ALA A 57 10.19 -0.05 12.09
N ASP A 58 10.22 0.40 10.83
CA ASP A 58 11.44 0.63 10.05
C ASP A 58 12.39 1.59 10.79
N GLU A 59 11.87 2.75 11.23
CA GLU A 59 12.64 3.73 12.00
C GLU A 59 13.17 3.18 13.33
N ARG A 60 12.44 2.27 13.99
CA ARG A 60 12.78 1.77 15.32
C ARG A 60 13.67 0.54 15.32
N PHE A 61 13.60 -0.28 14.28
CA PHE A 61 14.23 -1.60 14.27
C PHE A 61 15.18 -1.82 13.08
N VAL A 62 15.11 -1.01 12.02
CA VAL A 62 15.92 -1.13 10.79
C VAL A 62 16.75 0.14 10.53
N GLY A 63 16.35 1.29 11.08
CA GLY A 63 17.10 2.55 10.99
C GLY A 63 18.23 2.71 12.01
N GLY A 64 18.54 1.68 12.79
CA GLY A 64 19.46 1.73 13.94
C GLY A 64 20.86 1.16 13.70
N ASP A 65 21.11 0.58 12.53
CA ASP A 65 22.27 -0.26 12.20
C ASP A 65 23.14 0.35 11.08
N GLY A 66 22.97 1.65 10.80
CA GLY A 66 23.78 2.41 9.84
C GLY A 66 24.91 3.25 10.43
N SER A 67 25.20 3.14 11.74
CA SER A 67 26.34 3.82 12.37
C SER A 67 27.48 2.85 12.67
N ASP A 68 27.92 2.06 11.69
CA ASP A 68 29.20 1.35 11.78
C ASP A 68 29.85 1.36 10.39
N GLY A 69 30.83 2.24 10.21
CA GLY A 69 31.74 2.18 9.06
C GLY A 69 32.07 3.47 8.33
N ASP A 70 32.34 4.57 9.03
CA ASP A 70 33.23 5.63 8.52
C ASP A 70 34.06 6.18 9.70
N ASP A 71 34.79 5.28 10.36
CA ASP A 71 35.96 5.61 11.18
C ASP A 71 37.03 4.55 10.92
N ALA A 72 37.78 4.72 9.83
CA ALA A 72 39.15 4.22 9.66
C ALA A 72 39.68 4.60 8.27
N GLY A 73 40.67 5.50 8.22
CA GLY A 73 41.62 5.54 7.10
C GLY A 73 42.29 6.88 6.81
N ASP A 74 43.36 7.15 7.57
CA ASP A 74 44.50 8.09 7.33
C ASP A 74 44.23 9.61 7.29
#